data_AF-A0A4R9KD65-F1
#
_entry.id   AF-A0A4R9KD65-F1
#
_cell.length_a   1.000
_cell.length_b   1.000
_cell.length_c   1.000
_cell.angle_alpha   90.00
_cell.angle_beta   90.00
_cell.angle_gamma   90.00
#
_symmetry.space_group_name_H-M   'P 1'
#
loop_
_entity.id
_entity.type
_entity.pdbx_description
1 polymer ?
#
loop_
_entity_poly.entity_id
_entity_poly.type
_entity_poly.pdbx_seq_one_letter_code
_entity_poly.pdbx_strand_id
1 'polypeptide(L)' 'MKPGKVYTYTIVYVGFGHMAERAPYVLAIIDFPDHQKITAVIEDVTDFSQIKIGVTVQFKRVDEKIGSIYSL' A
#
# COMPACT_ATOMS: atom_id res chain seq x y z
N MET A 1 2.05 -13.44 6.70
CA MET A 1 1.82 -12.28 7.59
C MET A 1 0.33 -12.17 7.89
N LYS A 2 -0.05 -11.57 9.03
CA LYS A 2 -1.46 -11.30 9.32
C LYS A 2 -2.00 -10.22 8.35
N PRO A 3 -3.28 -10.27 7.94
CA PRO A 3 -3.90 -9.20 7.20
C PRO A 3 -3.87 -7.89 7.99
N GLY A 4 -3.69 -6.77 7.29
CA GLY A 4 -3.78 -5.42 7.86
C GLY A 4 -5.01 -4.68 7.32
N LYS A 5 -5.27 -3.48 7.86
CA LYS A 5 -6.29 -2.57 7.33
C LYS A 5 -5.67 -1.24 6.93
N VAL A 6 -6.16 -0.63 5.85
CA VAL A 6 -5.74 0.74 5.47
C VAL A 6 -6.17 1.72 6.55
N TYR A 7 -5.20 2.32 7.23
CA TYR A 7 -5.44 3.39 8.21
C TYR A 7 -5.66 4.74 7.51
N THR A 8 -4.79 5.05 6.55
CA THR A 8 -4.92 6.21 5.65
C THR A 8 -4.14 5.92 4.37
N TYR A 9 -4.44 6.63 3.29
CA TYR A 9 -3.76 6.45 2.01
C TYR A 9 -3.72 7.75 1.21
N THR A 10 -2.85 7.74 0.21
CA THR A 10 -2.82 8.73 -0.87
C THR A 10 -2.56 8.03 -2.20
N ILE A 11 -2.99 8.66 -3.29
CA ILE A 11 -2.66 8.24 -4.66
C ILE A 11 -1.54 9.16 -5.14
N VAL A 12 -0.38 8.57 -5.40
CA VAL A 12 0.77 9.30 -5.92
C VAL A 12 0.70 9.27 -7.45
N TYR A 13 0.32 10.40 -8.04
CA TYR A 13 0.22 10.55 -9.51
C TYR A 13 1.58 10.84 -10.17
N VAL A 14 2.53 11.38 -9.42
CA VAL A 14 3.89 11.68 -9.91
C VAL A 14 4.89 11.11 -8.89
N GLY A 15 5.53 10.01 -9.26
CA GLY A 15 6.56 9.35 -8.45
C GLY A 15 7.96 9.91 -8.73
N PHE A 16 8.90 9.63 -7.83
CA PHE A 16 10.31 10.01 -7.96
C PHE A 16 11.24 8.82 -7.71
N GLY A 17 12.46 8.87 -8.26
CA GLY A 17 13.46 7.81 -8.09
C GLY A 17 12.96 6.45 -8.56
N HIS A 18 13.17 5.40 -7.75
CA HIS A 18 12.72 4.04 -8.06
C HIS A 18 11.19 3.85 -8.11
N MET A 19 10.42 4.87 -7.71
CA MET A 19 8.95 4.88 -7.76
C MET A 19 8.39 5.60 -8.98
N ALA A 20 9.22 6.26 -9.80
CA ALA A 20 8.76 7.08 -10.91
C ALA A 20 7.97 6.27 -11.95
N GLU A 21 8.48 5.09 -12.33
CA GLU A 21 7.85 4.19 -13.31
C GLU A 21 6.61 3.46 -12.76
N ARG A 22 6.34 3.56 -11.45
CA ARG A 22 5.17 2.94 -10.81
C ARG A 22 3.97 3.88 -10.73
N ALA A 23 4.15 5.16 -11.07
CA ALA A 23 3.05 6.11 -11.02
C ALA A 23 2.00 5.80 -12.11
N PRO A 24 0.70 5.88 -11.80
CA PRO A 24 0.13 6.17 -10.48
C PRO A 24 0.11 4.95 -9.55
N TYR A 25 0.34 5.15 -8.24
CA TYR A 25 0.28 4.08 -7.24
C TYR A 25 -0.35 4.53 -5.91
N VAL A 26 -0.75 3.56 -5.10
CA VAL A 26 -1.33 3.79 -3.76
C VAL A 26 -0.24 3.65 -2.71
N LEU A 27 -0.03 4.72 -1.94
CA LEU A 27 0.81 4.70 -0.74
C LEU A 27 -0.09 4.75 0.48
N ALA A 28 0.05 3.78 1.39
CA ALA A 28 -0.84 3.65 2.53
C ALA A 28 -0.07 3.45 3.84
N ILE A 29 -0.73 3.86 4.93
CA ILE A 29 -0.41 3.37 6.26
C ILE A 29 -1.33 2.18 6.53
N ILE A 30 -0.76 1.04 6.91
CA ILE A 30 -1.47 -0.18 7.25
C ILE A 30 -1.43 -0.37 8.76
N ASP A 31 -2.59 -0.56 9.39
CA ASP A 31 -2.75 -0.89 10.81
C ASP A 31 -3.00 -2.39 10.98
N PHE A 32 -2.20 -3.03 11.82
CA PHE A 32 -2.31 -4.46 12.14
C PHE A 32 -3.10 -4.69 13.44
N PRO A 33 -3.51 -5.95 13.74
CA PRO A 33 -4.29 -6.24 14.95
C PRO A 33 -3.60 -5.88 16.27
N ASP A 34 -2.28 -5.79 16.29
CA ASP A 34 -1.48 -5.34 17.44
C ASP A 34 -1.22 -3.83 17.44
N HIS A 35 -1.91 -3.09 16.58
CA HIS A 35 -1.79 -1.64 16.36
C HIS A 35 -0.42 -1.16 15.86
N GLN A 36 0.46 -2.08 15.43
CA GLN A 36 1.63 -1.72 14.67
C GLN A 36 1.18 -1.08 13.35
N LYS A 37 1.79 0.06 13.01
CA LYS A 37 1.53 0.78 11.76
C LYS A 37 2.78 0.79 10.91
N ILE A 38 2.62 0.49 9.64
CA ILE A 38 3.70 0.57 8.65
C ILE A 38 3.25 1.37 7.44
N THR A 39 4.20 2.03 6.79
CA THR A 39 4.00 2.63 5.47
C THR A 39 4.35 1.61 4.40
N ALA A 40 3.44 1.38 3.44
CA ALA A 40 3.64 0.41 2.38
C ALA A 40 2.89 0.80 1.09
N VAL A 41 3.29 0.19 -0.02
CA VAL A 41 2.62 0.33 -1.31
C VAL A 41 1.54 -0.74 -1.45
N ILE A 42 0.37 -0.35 -1.97
CA ILE A 42 -0.69 -1.30 -2.35
C ILE A 42 -0.67 -1.44 -3.88
N GLU A 43 -0.44 -2.65 -4.36
CA GLU A 43 -0.42 -3.03 -5.77
C GLU A 43 -1.72 -3.72 -6.20
N ASP A 44 -1.82 -3.96 -7.51
CA ASP A 44 -2.97 -4.59 -8.20
C ASP A 44 -4.27 -3.79 -8.08
N VAL A 45 -4.16 -2.51 -7.74
CA VAL A 45 -5.29 -1.57 -7.71
C VAL A 45 -5.49 -1.00 -9.11
N THR A 46 -6.39 -1.62 -9.88
CA THR A 46 -6.76 -1.16 -11.23
C THR A 46 -7.81 -0.06 -11.22
N ASP A 47 -8.58 0.05 -10.14
CA ASP A 47 -9.54 1.13 -9.88
C ASP A 47 -9.31 1.68 -8.47
N PHE A 48 -8.84 2.92 -8.37
CA PHE A 48 -8.55 3.57 -7.10
C PHE A 48 -9.79 3.81 -6.22
N SER A 49 -11.01 3.72 -6.77
CA SER A 49 -12.25 3.80 -5.98
C SER A 49 -12.41 2.63 -4.99
N GLN A 50 -11.68 1.54 -5.21
CA GLN A 50 -11.67 0.35 -4.35
C GLN A 50 -10.88 0.57 -3.06
N ILE A 51 -9.95 1.53 -3.03
CA ILE A 51 -9.16 1.83 -1.84
C ILE A 51 -9.96 2.77 -0.94
N LYS A 52 -10.17 2.34 0.30
CA LYS A 52 -10.88 3.08 1.34
C LYS A 52 -10.20 2.86 2.68
N ILE A 53 -10.31 3.84 3.58
CA ILE A 53 -9.92 3.64 4.97
C ILE A 53 -10.72 2.46 5.54
N GLY A 54 -10.03 1.53 6.21
CA GLY A 54 -10.57 0.33 6.80
C GLY A 54 -10.59 -0.91 5.89
N VAL A 55 -10.26 -0.78 4.59
CA VAL A 55 -10.20 -1.95 3.69
C VAL A 55 -9.08 -2.89 4.12
N THR A 56 -9.35 -4.19 4.09
CA THR A 56 -8.36 -5.22 4.39
C THR A 56 -7.35 -5.31 3.25
N VAL A 57 -6.09 -5.54 3.60
CA VAL A 57 -5.00 -5.78 2.65
C VAL A 57 -4.17 -6.98 3.09
N GLN A 58 -3.61 -7.68 2.12
CA GLN A 58 -2.77 -8.86 2.32
C GLN A 58 -1.32 -8.57 1.94
N PHE A 59 -0.38 -9.15 2.69
CA PHE A 59 1.02 -9.09 2.31
C PHE A 59 1.24 -9.83 0.99
N LYS A 60 1.87 -9.17 0.03
CA LYS A 60 2.15 -9.72 -1.30
C LYS A 60 3.61 -10.17 -1.41
N ARG A 61 4.55 -9.24 -1.22
CA ARG A 61 6.00 -9.52 -1.29
C ARG A 61 6.81 -8.39 -0.66
N VAL A 62 8.11 -8.60 -0.54
CA VAL A 62 9.09 -7.53 -0.31
C VAL A 62 9.74 -7.18 -1.63
N ASP A 63 9.87 -5.89 -1.89
CA ASP A 63 10.69 -5.34 -2.95
C ASP A 63 11.93 -4.69 -2.33
N GLU A 64 13.10 -4.99 -2.90
CA GLU A 64 14.40 -4.60 -2.33
C GLU A 64 14.58 -3.08 -2.22
N LYS A 65 13.91 -2.30 -3.06
CA LYS A 65 14.08 -0.84 -3.14
C LYS A 65 13.03 -0.08 -2.35
N ILE A 66 11.86 -0.67 -2.12
CA ILE A 66 10.70 0.04 -1.55
C ILE A 66 10.15 -0.60 -0.27
N GLY A 67 10.56 -1.83 0.05
CA GLY A 67 10.11 -2.57 1.22
C GLY A 67 8.87 -3.42 0.97
N SER A 68 8.02 -3.53 1.98
CA SER A 68 6.84 -4.42 1.93
C SER A 68 5.76 -3.88 0.99
N ILE A 69 5.21 -4.78 0.16
CA ILE A 69 4.11 -4.53 -0.77
C ILE A 69 2.91 -5.35 -0.34
N TYR A 70 1.73 -4.73 -0.44
CA TYR A 70 0.45 -5.34 -0.14
C TYR A 70 -0.47 -5.31 -1.36
N SER A 71 -1.54 -6.09 -1.32
CA SER A 71 -2.66 -6.03 -2.26
C SER A 71 -3.98 -5.94 -1.50
N LEU A 72 -5.04 -5.52 -2.19
CA LEU A 72 -6.41 -5.74 -1.73
C LEU A 72 -6.70 -7.24 -1.51
#